data_AF-A0A9D6M704-F1
#
_entry.id   AF-A0A9D6M704-F1
#
_cell.length_a   1.000
_cell.length_b   1.000
_cell.length_c   1.000
_cell.angle_alpha   90.00
_cell.angle_beta   90.00
_cell.angle_gamma   90.00
#
_symmetry.space_group_name_H-M   'P 1'
#
loop_
_entity.id
_entity.type
_entity.pdbx_description
1 polymer ?
#
loop_
_entity_poly.entity_id
_entity_poly.type
_entity_poly.pdbx_seq_one_letter_code
_entity_poly.pdbx_strand_id
1 'polypeptide(L)'
;WFKFGFPLSYTSDVLEALLALTEAGYGRDPRLKNAIELALSKRDADGRWALKHSLNGKMWADIEVKGKPSKWVTLRAMRVLKATGIE
;
A
#
# COMPACT_ATOMS: atom_id res chain seq x y z
N TRP A 1 -7.04 -8.09 0.69
CA TRP A 1 -5.68 -8.66 0.81
C TRP A 1 -4.70 -8.17 -0.27
N PHE A 2 -4.61 -8.72 -1.49
CA PHE A 2 -3.55 -8.35 -2.47
C PHE A 2 -3.86 -7.18 -3.43
N LYS A 3 -5.01 -6.51 -3.24
CA LYS A 3 -5.46 -5.36 -4.03
C LYS A 3 -5.31 -4.12 -3.15
N PHE A 4 -4.27 -3.33 -3.38
CA PHE A 4 -4.03 -2.13 -2.57
C PHE A 4 -5.15 -1.12 -2.75
N GLY A 5 -5.63 -0.58 -1.64
CA GLY A 5 -6.80 0.28 -1.65
C GLY A 5 -6.76 1.42 -0.66
N PHE A 6 -7.68 2.35 -0.88
CA PHE A 6 -7.94 3.48 0.00
C PHE A 6 -9.34 4.05 -0.26
N PRO A 7 -10.06 4.52 0.79
CA PRO A 7 -9.81 4.26 2.21
C PRO A 7 -9.87 2.78 2.56
N LEU A 8 -9.23 2.44 3.68
CA LEU A 8 -9.42 1.13 4.31
C LEU A 8 -10.60 1.21 5.29
N SER A 9 -11.30 0.10 5.45
CA SER A 9 -12.43 -0.04 6.38
C SER A 9 -12.42 -1.50 6.86
N TYR A 10 -13.54 -2.21 6.77
CA TYR A 10 -13.63 -3.63 7.11
C TYR A 10 -12.78 -4.55 6.21
N THR A 11 -12.22 -4.03 5.11
CA THR A 11 -11.31 -4.75 4.22
C THR A 11 -9.88 -4.25 4.35
N SER A 12 -8.99 -5.13 4.84
CA SER A 12 -7.54 -4.89 4.89
C SER A 12 -6.81 -5.33 3.62
N ASP A 13 -5.64 -4.74 3.41
CA ASP A 13 -4.66 -5.15 2.40
C ASP A 13 -3.29 -5.46 3.01
N VAL A 14 -2.46 -6.18 2.26
CA VAL A 14 -1.09 -6.53 2.71
C VAL A 14 -0.28 -5.29 3.03
N LEU A 15 -0.54 -4.18 2.34
CA LEU A 15 0.17 -2.93 2.56
C LEU A 15 -0.14 -2.31 3.94
N GLU A 16 -1.33 -2.55 4.49
CA GLU A 16 -1.71 -2.14 5.84
C GLU A 16 -0.91 -2.92 6.88
N ALA A 17 -0.84 -4.25 6.73
CA ALA A 17 -0.05 -5.09 7.61
C ALA A 17 1.44 -4.74 7.55
N LEU A 18 1.98 -4.51 6.35
CA LEU A 18 3.36 -4.05 6.19
C LEU A 18 3.60 -2.72 6.89
N LEU A 19 2.71 -1.74 6.71
CA LEU A 19 2.84 -0.43 7.35
C LEU A 19 2.87 -0.57 8.88
N ALA A 20 1.92 -1.30 9.45
CA ALA A 20 1.86 -1.54 10.89
C ALA A 20 3.12 -2.24 11.43
N LEU A 21 3.61 -3.27 10.75
CA LEU A 21 4.82 -3.99 11.16
C LEU A 21 6.08 -3.12 11.03
N THR A 22 6.17 -2.31 9.97
CA THR A 22 7.30 -1.38 9.81
C THR A 22 7.28 -0.27 10.85
N GLU A 23 6.12 0.30 11.17
CA GLU A 23 5.96 1.31 12.23
C GLU A 23 6.25 0.73 13.62
N ALA A 24 5.99 -0.56 13.83
CA ALA A 24 6.40 -1.29 15.02
C ALA A 24 7.89 -1.68 15.06
N GLY A 25 8.70 -1.27 14.07
CA GLY A 25 10.15 -1.50 14.05
C GLY A 25 10.61 -2.80 13.37
N TYR A 26 9.70 -3.58 12.80
CA TYR A 26 10.01 -4.87 12.15
C TYR A 26 10.37 -4.73 10.66
N GLY A 27 10.67 -3.52 10.15
CA GLY A 27 10.87 -3.29 8.72
C GLY A 27 12.00 -4.10 8.07
N ARG A 28 12.96 -4.60 8.85
CA ARG A 28 14.06 -5.45 8.38
C ARG A 28 13.88 -6.93 8.69
N ASP A 29 12.72 -7.34 9.20
CA ASP A 29 12.44 -8.75 9.50
C ASP A 29 12.42 -9.58 8.20
N PRO A 30 13.24 -10.64 8.09
CA PRO A 30 13.35 -11.43 6.85
C PRO A 30 12.03 -12.09 6.45
N ARG A 31 11.09 -12.28 7.38
CA ARG A 31 9.75 -12.84 7.10
C ARG A 31 8.89 -11.89 6.26
N LEU A 32 9.21 -10.60 6.20
CA LEU A 32 8.48 -9.61 5.40
C LEU A 32 8.91 -9.61 3.92
N LYS A 33 10.01 -10.28 3.57
CA LYS A 33 10.61 -10.25 2.23
C LYS A 33 9.58 -10.43 1.11
N ASN A 34 8.79 -11.50 1.16
CA ASN A 34 7.82 -11.80 0.11
C ASN A 34 6.70 -10.73 0.00
N ALA A 35 6.30 -10.14 1.14
CA ALA A 35 5.29 -9.08 1.15
C ALA A 35 5.85 -7.76 0.60
N ILE A 36 7.11 -7.45 0.90
CA ILE A 36 7.82 -6.28 0.35
C ILE A 36 8.02 -6.44 -1.16
N GLU A 37 8.45 -7.62 -1.63
CA GLU A 37 8.56 -7.95 -3.06
C GLU A 37 7.20 -7.83 -3.77
N LEU A 38 6.11 -8.28 -3.13
CA LEU A 38 4.77 -8.09 -3.66
C LEU A 38 4.42 -6.59 -3.78
N ALA A 39 4.78 -5.77 -2.79
CA ALA A 39 4.56 -4.33 -2.87
C ALA A 39 5.37 -3.72 -4.04
N LEU A 40 6.66 -4.03 -4.14
CA LEU A 40 7.53 -3.54 -5.21
C LEU A 40 7.07 -3.97 -6.61
N SER A 41 6.59 -5.20 -6.78
CA SER A 41 6.09 -5.70 -8.08
C SER A 41 4.87 -4.94 -8.62
N LYS A 42 4.20 -4.16 -7.77
CA LYS A 42 3.02 -3.36 -8.13
C LYS A 42 3.36 -1.88 -8.38
N ARG A 43 4.63 -1.49 -8.22
CA ARG A 43 5.13 -0.14 -8.48
C ARG A 43 5.20 0.11 -9.99
N ASP A 44 4.69 1.26 -10.43
CA ASP A 44 4.84 1.68 -11.82
C ASP A 44 6.22 2.30 -12.11
N ALA A 45 6.46 2.64 -13.37
CA ALA A 45 7.74 3.22 -13.81
C ALA A 45 8.07 4.58 -13.16
N ASP A 46 7.05 5.29 -12.66
CA ASP A 46 7.19 6.59 -12.01
C ASP A 46 7.26 6.46 -10.48
N GLY A 47 7.36 5.23 -9.95
CA GLY A 47 7.45 5.00 -8.51
C GLY A 47 6.11 5.10 -7.78
N ARG A 48 4.98 4.89 -8.45
CA ARG A 48 3.62 5.03 -7.88
C ARG A 48 2.86 3.70 -7.86
N TRP A 49 1.78 3.66 -7.09
CA TRP A 49 0.91 2.50 -6.98
C TRP A 49 -0.52 2.84 -7.38
N ALA A 50 -1.15 1.95 -8.14
CA ALA A 50 -2.53 2.14 -8.59
C ALA A 50 -3.55 1.80 -7.48
N LEU A 51 -4.68 2.54 -7.46
CA LEU A 51 -5.84 2.25 -6.62
C LEU A 51 -6.56 1.00 -7.12
N LYS A 52 -6.34 -0.18 -6.53
CA LYS A 52 -7.00 -1.43 -6.98
C LYS A 52 -8.31 -1.73 -6.24
N HIS A 53 -8.46 -1.20 -5.04
CA HIS A 53 -9.69 -1.28 -4.24
C HIS A 53 -10.07 0.10 -3.70
N SER A 54 -11.35 0.43 -3.71
CA SER A 54 -11.87 1.69 -3.19
C SER A 54 -13.30 1.51 -2.71
N LEU A 55 -13.76 2.49 -1.93
CA LEU A 55 -15.13 2.60 -1.43
C LEU A 55 -15.94 3.67 -2.18
N ASN A 56 -15.49 4.05 -3.38
CA ASN A 56 -16.20 5.00 -4.23
C ASN A 56 -17.64 4.51 -4.50
N GLY A 57 -18.60 5.43 -4.45
CA GLY A 57 -20.04 5.16 -4.49
C GLY A 57 -20.63 4.62 -3.19
N LYS A 58 -19.84 4.48 -2.12
CA LYS A 58 -20.28 3.97 -0.80
C LYS A 58 -19.97 4.93 0.36
N MET A 59 -19.37 6.07 0.06
CA MET A 59 -18.99 7.11 1.02
C MET A 59 -19.56 8.46 0.58
N TRP A 60 -19.45 9.49 1.42
CA TRP A 60 -19.89 10.85 1.07
C TRP A 60 -19.11 11.49 -0.08
N ALA A 61 -17.90 11.00 -0.35
CA ALA A 61 -17.08 11.44 -1.45
C ALA A 61 -16.26 10.28 -2.01
N ASP A 62 -16.06 10.31 -3.33
CA ASP A 62 -15.16 9.39 -4.01
C ASP A 62 -13.71 9.85 -3.86
N ILE A 63 -12.81 8.91 -3.59
CA ILE A 63 -11.38 9.20 -3.46
C ILE A 63 -10.65 8.56 -4.63
N GLU A 64 -10.10 9.43 -5.48
CA GLU A 64 -9.29 9.06 -6.64
C GLU A 64 -10.00 8.09 -7.61
N VAL A 65 -9.31 7.71 -8.69
CA VAL A 65 -9.90 6.86 -9.73
C VAL A 65 -9.33 5.45 -9.64
N LYS A 66 -10.20 4.45 -9.52
CA LYS A 66 -9.80 3.04 -9.51
C LYS A 66 -9.00 2.70 -10.78
N GLY A 67 -7.85 2.07 -10.58
CA GLY A 67 -6.91 1.69 -11.64
C GLY A 67 -5.89 2.77 -12.01
N LYS A 68 -6.05 4.02 -11.54
CA LYS A 68 -5.07 5.10 -11.72
C LYS A 68 -4.09 5.16 -10.54
N PRO A 69 -2.89 5.77 -10.72
CA PRO A 69 -1.98 6.03 -9.61
C PRO A 69 -2.69 6.75 -8.45
N SER A 70 -2.47 6.27 -7.24
CA SER A 70 -3.09 6.77 -6.01
C SER A 70 -2.04 7.43 -5.13
N LYS A 71 -2.29 8.66 -4.69
CA LYS A 71 -1.43 9.37 -3.75
C LYS A 71 -1.38 8.65 -2.40
N TRP A 72 -2.52 8.14 -1.93
CA TRP A 72 -2.64 7.48 -0.63
C TRP A 72 -1.97 6.11 -0.61
N VAL A 73 -2.18 5.29 -1.63
CA VAL A 73 -1.50 4.00 -1.73
C VAL A 73 0.00 4.21 -1.92
N THR A 74 0.41 5.17 -2.75
CA THR A 74 1.82 5.51 -2.97
C THR A 74 2.48 5.97 -1.68
N LEU A 75 1.86 6.87 -0.92
CA LEU A 75 2.40 7.35 0.37
C LEU A 75 2.65 6.18 1.34
N ARG A 76 1.68 5.27 1.48
CA ARG A 76 1.80 4.11 2.36
C ARG A 76 2.92 3.16 1.92
N ALA A 77 3.02 2.90 0.61
CA ALA A 77 4.10 2.08 0.04
C ALA A 77 5.48 2.71 0.26
N MET A 78 5.64 4.00 0.01
CA MET A 78 6.91 4.71 0.23
C MET A 78 7.32 4.69 1.71
N ARG A 79 6.38 4.82 2.65
CA ARG A 79 6.69 4.70 4.09
C ARG A 79 7.22 3.32 4.45
N VAL A 80 6.60 2.26 3.90
CA VAL A 80 7.09 0.88 4.08
C VAL A 80 8.50 0.73 3.52
N LEU A 81 8.75 1.17 2.28
CA LEU A 81 10.08 1.03 1.64
C LEU A 81 11.18 1.81 2.38
N LYS A 82 10.85 2.99 2.89
CA LYS A 82 11.76 3.78 3.72
C LYS A 82 12.13 3.06 5.02
N ALA A 83 11.16 2.43 5.67
CA ALA A 83 11.38 1.70 6.92
C ALA A 83 12.14 0.38 6.72
N THR A 84 12.07 -0.22 5.53
CA THR A 84 12.84 -1.44 5.20
C THR A 84 14.29 -1.11 4.81
N GLY A 85 14.60 0.15 4.50
CA GLY A 85 15.93 0.60 4.05
C GLY A 85 16.21 0.27 2.59
N ILE A 86 15.16 0.05 1.79
CA ILE A 86 15.26 -0.11 0.33
C ILE A 86 15.39 1.25 -0.35
N GLU A 87 14.87 2.31 0.29
CA GLU A 87 14.95 3.72 -0.11
C GLU A 87 15.26 4.59 1.12
#